data_AF-A0A1T5JW03-F1
#
_entry.id   AF-A0A1T5JW03-F1
#
_cell.length_a   1.000
_cell.length_b   1.000
_cell.length_c   1.000
_cell.angle_alpha   90.00
_cell.angle_beta   90.00
_cell.angle_gamma   90.00
#
_symmetry.space_group_name_H-M   'P 1'
#
loop_
_entity.id
_entity.type
_entity.pdbx_description
1 polymer ?
#
loop_
_entity_poly.entity_id
_entity_poly.type
_entity_poly.pdbx_seq_one_letter_code
_entity_poly.pdbx_strand_id
1 'polypeptide(L)'
;MLMKRLTVLFLTAVLAVCCTDRGLDPGRGGDSPEGAPGHDMIVLGRQLDDPYSVDNMTKALSAVYPTKAGRVELEATHSYVRFRPSGEKQFARLEALGLDLMDHPMDYEIVRDGDWYHDPEIPDGEVTWQYAAVPRGMVLPHDIPHEVLYECYIPSDQSLTKGEDGVDWAAVEREAYRLTGNAGMLADPDGTKAGSSASPAGRITVVDPDRGGEPEGVRGVRVRCNTFVKSARAYTDENGYYRMTGSFSSKPRYRLVFKNSTGFAIGVNLVLVPASTSSLGKGEASGLDAQITRDSDRRLFTRCVVNNAGYDFYKRCARESPALKTPPGNLRIWLLQGFRSSCAPMLQQGVLVDGSKLDSLLGEFTILVKLFLPDVLLGLKDHDSYASIYADAVHEFAHASHYMLAGKDFWNAYVRFVIKSFISSGFVTYGIGTEENHGYCEVGEMWAYFLQTVLYRERYGDKDVPAFGLNFWFHPQIFLQLEDRGLSFNRIYQVLGPEVTDRETLQKKLTSYYPEYKTAINQTFARYN
;
A
#
# COMPACT_ATOMS: atom_id res chain seq x y z
N MET A 1 20.19 -1.52 -17.00
CA MET A 1 21.48 -1.61 -16.27
C MET A 1 21.71 -0.39 -15.36
N LEU A 2 21.26 0.81 -15.79
CA LEU A 2 21.26 2.03 -14.97
C LEU A 2 20.31 1.95 -13.77
N MET A 3 19.07 1.45 -13.93
CA MET A 3 18.14 1.19 -12.80
C MET A 3 18.71 0.27 -11.72
N LYS A 4 19.33 -0.87 -12.07
CA LYS A 4 19.97 -1.75 -11.07
C LYS A 4 21.08 -1.00 -10.28
N ARG A 5 21.84 -0.13 -10.94
CA ARG A 5 22.86 0.71 -10.26
C ARG A 5 22.22 1.81 -9.42
N LEU A 6 21.18 2.47 -9.91
CA LEU A 6 20.40 3.49 -9.20
C LEU A 6 19.72 2.93 -7.95
N THR A 7 19.11 1.75 -8.06
CA THR A 7 18.48 1.03 -6.96
C THR A 7 19.51 0.64 -5.92
N VAL A 8 20.67 0.09 -6.31
CA VAL A 8 21.76 -0.25 -5.37
C VAL A 8 22.36 0.99 -4.70
N LEU A 9 22.59 2.09 -5.44
CA LEU A 9 23.09 3.36 -4.89
C LEU A 9 22.05 4.01 -3.93
N PHE A 10 20.78 4.06 -4.33
CA PHE A 10 19.67 4.57 -3.50
C PHE A 10 19.49 3.73 -2.23
N LEU A 11 19.56 2.40 -2.33
CA LEU A 11 19.48 1.50 -1.20
C LEU A 11 20.66 1.69 -0.23
N THR A 12 21.84 2.03 -0.74
CA THR A 12 23.02 2.36 0.08
C THR A 12 22.81 3.67 0.86
N ALA A 13 22.17 4.67 0.25
CA ALA A 13 21.81 5.93 0.92
C ALA A 13 20.66 5.76 1.94
N VAL A 14 19.69 4.88 1.65
CA VAL A 14 18.60 4.53 2.57
C VAL A 14 19.10 3.77 3.79
N LEU A 15 20.10 2.89 3.63
CA LEU A 15 20.72 2.14 4.73
C LEU A 15 21.38 3.01 5.79
N ALA A 16 21.86 4.20 5.43
CA ALA A 16 22.38 5.14 6.41
C ALA A 16 21.31 5.56 7.43
N VAL A 17 20.03 5.50 7.04
CA VAL A 17 18.86 5.89 7.83
C VAL A 17 18.17 4.70 8.49
N CYS A 18 18.66 3.48 8.26
CA CYS A 18 18.03 2.27 8.78
C CYS A 18 18.41 1.99 10.24
N CYS A 19 17.42 1.55 10.99
CA CYS A 19 17.49 1.17 12.39
C CYS A 19 17.77 -0.35 12.43
N THR A 20 19.01 -0.77 12.76
CA THR A 20 19.52 -2.14 13.17
C THR A 20 20.82 -2.65 12.51
N ASP A 21 21.59 -3.44 13.29
CA ASP A 21 22.99 -3.92 13.09
C ASP A 21 23.24 -5.00 12.01
N ARG A 22 22.39 -5.16 10.98
CA ARG A 22 22.52 -6.31 10.05
C ARG A 22 22.59 -5.89 8.58
N GLY A 23 23.80 -6.03 8.04
CA GLY A 23 24.19 -5.61 6.69
C GLY A 23 23.51 -6.31 5.51
N LEU A 24 23.77 -5.75 4.33
CA LEU A 24 23.30 -6.21 3.02
C LEU A 24 23.87 -7.58 2.63
N ASP A 25 23.04 -8.37 1.94
CA ASP A 25 23.54 -9.42 1.05
C ASP A 25 22.63 -9.47 -0.20
N PRO A 26 23.11 -8.99 -1.37
CA PRO A 26 22.29 -8.72 -2.56
C PRO A 26 21.95 -9.97 -3.40
N GLY A 27 21.89 -11.16 -2.81
CA GLY A 27 21.63 -12.42 -3.50
C GLY A 27 20.25 -13.01 -3.23
N ARG A 28 19.54 -13.34 -4.33
CA ARG A 28 18.28 -14.11 -4.45
C ARG A 28 16.98 -13.30 -4.44
N GLY A 29 16.62 -12.79 -5.62
CA GLY A 29 15.21 -12.78 -6.01
C GLY A 29 14.76 -14.23 -6.14
N GLY A 30 13.71 -14.62 -5.42
CA GLY A 30 13.10 -15.94 -5.58
C GLY A 30 12.46 -16.03 -6.96
N ASP A 31 12.82 -17.03 -7.74
CA ASP A 31 12.12 -17.37 -8.98
C ASP A 31 10.76 -17.96 -8.59
N SER A 32 9.68 -17.32 -9.04
CA SER A 32 8.33 -17.88 -8.95
C SER A 32 8.19 -19.06 -9.94
N PRO A 33 7.46 -20.12 -9.59
CA PRO A 33 7.21 -21.23 -10.51
C PRO A 33 6.49 -20.75 -11.78
N GLU A 34 6.83 -21.32 -12.94
CA GLU A 34 6.20 -21.02 -14.22
C GLU A 34 4.68 -21.21 -14.13
N GLY A 35 3.92 -20.15 -14.42
CA GLY A 35 2.45 -20.16 -14.43
C GLY A 35 1.74 -19.60 -13.18
N ALA A 36 2.46 -19.22 -12.13
CA ALA A 36 1.88 -18.44 -11.02
C ALA A 36 1.82 -16.92 -11.35
N PRO A 37 0.90 -16.13 -10.76
CA PRO A 37 0.96 -14.67 -10.84
C PRO A 37 2.32 -14.18 -10.32
N GLY A 38 3.17 -13.70 -11.23
CA GLY A 38 4.49 -13.16 -10.89
C GLY A 38 4.36 -11.69 -10.49
N HIS A 39 5.07 -11.27 -9.45
CA HIS A 39 5.14 -9.86 -9.04
C HIS A 39 6.19 -9.10 -9.86
N ASP A 40 6.16 -9.27 -11.17
CA ASP A 40 7.11 -8.70 -12.13
C ASP A 40 6.42 -7.66 -13.03
N MET A 41 7.15 -7.17 -14.02
CA MET A 41 6.57 -6.32 -15.05
C MET A 41 5.53 -7.11 -15.86
N ILE A 42 4.34 -6.53 -16.01
CA ILE A 42 3.28 -6.99 -16.91
C ILE A 42 3.86 -7.07 -18.32
N VAL A 43 3.64 -8.19 -19.00
CA VAL A 43 4.00 -8.35 -20.41
C VAL A 43 2.74 -8.29 -21.24
N LEU A 44 2.67 -7.27 -22.10
CA LEU A 44 1.59 -7.09 -23.05
C LEU A 44 1.87 -7.88 -24.34
N GLY A 45 0.80 -8.38 -24.94
CA GLY A 45 0.78 -9.05 -26.22
C GLY A 45 0.25 -8.14 -27.32
N ARG A 46 -0.59 -8.68 -28.20
CA ARG A 46 -1.24 -7.88 -29.25
C ARG A 46 -2.33 -6.97 -28.67
N GLN A 47 -2.54 -5.84 -29.34
CA GLN A 47 -3.73 -5.02 -29.14
C GLN A 47 -4.98 -5.82 -29.56
N LEU A 48 -6.05 -5.64 -28.81
CA LEU A 48 -7.35 -6.28 -28.97
C LEU A 48 -8.36 -5.20 -29.38
N ASP A 49 -9.35 -5.59 -30.18
CA ASP A 49 -10.44 -4.68 -30.55
C ASP A 49 -11.42 -4.59 -29.37
N ASP A 50 -11.63 -3.38 -28.83
CA ASP A 50 -12.40 -3.18 -27.60
C ASP A 50 -13.91 -3.36 -27.88
N PRO A 51 -14.58 -4.34 -27.24
CA PRO A 51 -16.02 -4.55 -27.44
C PRO A 51 -16.86 -3.35 -26.99
N TYR A 52 -16.36 -2.48 -26.10
CA TYR A 52 -17.11 -1.33 -25.60
C TYR A 52 -16.90 -0.05 -26.41
N SER A 53 -16.10 -0.04 -27.48
CA SER A 53 -16.03 1.13 -28.36
C SER A 53 -17.41 1.43 -28.94
N VAL A 54 -17.75 2.72 -29.12
CA VAL A 54 -19.06 3.12 -29.68
C VAL A 54 -19.30 2.45 -31.04
N ASP A 55 -18.25 2.35 -31.86
CA ASP A 55 -18.31 1.67 -33.16
C ASP A 55 -18.68 0.20 -33.04
N ASN A 56 -18.03 -0.54 -32.14
CA ASN A 56 -18.28 -1.98 -31.97
C ASN A 56 -19.62 -2.26 -31.31
N MET A 57 -20.02 -1.45 -30.33
CA MET A 57 -21.36 -1.55 -29.74
C MET A 57 -22.46 -1.18 -30.74
N THR A 58 -22.23 -0.22 -31.64
CA THR A 58 -23.19 0.13 -32.71
C THR A 58 -23.33 -1.00 -33.73
N LYS A 59 -22.23 -1.64 -34.13
CA LYS A 59 -22.24 -2.83 -34.99
C LYS A 59 -22.99 -3.99 -34.32
N ALA A 60 -22.72 -4.23 -33.03
CA ALA A 60 -23.39 -5.26 -32.25
C ALA A 60 -24.89 -5.00 -32.09
N LEU A 61 -25.29 -3.75 -31.79
CA LEU A 61 -26.69 -3.36 -31.71
C LEU A 61 -27.42 -3.61 -33.03
N SER A 62 -26.78 -3.27 -34.15
CA SER A 62 -27.33 -3.48 -35.49
C SER A 62 -27.45 -4.97 -35.83
N ALA A 63 -26.53 -5.82 -35.35
CA ALA A 63 -26.56 -7.26 -35.53
C ALA A 63 -27.67 -7.93 -34.71
N VAL A 64 -27.84 -7.54 -33.43
CA VAL A 64 -28.87 -8.11 -32.54
C VAL A 64 -30.26 -7.55 -32.86
N TYR A 65 -30.36 -6.27 -33.24
CA TYR A 65 -31.61 -5.59 -33.57
C TYR A 65 -31.56 -4.91 -34.95
N PRO A 66 -31.57 -5.67 -36.07
CA PRO A 66 -31.50 -5.09 -37.42
C PRO A 66 -32.61 -4.07 -37.73
N THR A 67 -33.77 -4.20 -37.10
CA THR A 67 -34.92 -3.29 -37.29
C THR A 67 -34.79 -1.97 -36.52
N LYS A 68 -33.86 -1.89 -35.56
CA LYS A 68 -33.50 -0.67 -34.82
C LYS A 68 -32.19 -0.04 -35.32
N ALA A 69 -31.47 -0.72 -36.21
CA ALA A 69 -30.25 -0.22 -36.83
C ALA A 69 -30.49 1.14 -37.51
N GLY A 70 -29.67 2.14 -37.17
CA GLY A 70 -29.78 3.51 -37.69
C GLY A 70 -30.91 4.37 -37.11
N ARG A 71 -31.72 3.86 -36.16
CA ARG A 71 -32.75 4.63 -35.43
C ARG A 71 -32.36 4.95 -33.98
N VAL A 72 -31.49 4.14 -33.38
CA VAL A 72 -30.92 4.37 -32.06
C VAL A 72 -29.48 4.80 -32.26
N GLU A 73 -29.21 6.08 -32.05
CA GLU A 73 -27.84 6.60 -32.01
C GLU A 73 -27.26 6.31 -30.63
N LEU A 74 -26.13 5.59 -30.61
CA LEU A 74 -25.49 5.17 -29.37
C LEU A 74 -24.62 6.32 -28.83
N GLU A 75 -25.17 7.11 -27.91
CA GLU A 75 -24.37 8.17 -27.27
C GLU A 75 -23.29 7.59 -26.37
N ALA A 76 -22.04 8.03 -26.54
CA ALA A 76 -20.93 7.64 -25.69
C ALA A 76 -21.25 7.85 -24.19
N THR A 77 -21.00 6.84 -23.36
CA THR A 77 -21.12 6.98 -21.89
C THR A 77 -19.78 7.35 -21.27
N HIS A 78 -18.68 6.95 -21.89
CA HIS A 78 -17.32 7.20 -21.43
C HIS A 78 -16.39 7.51 -22.61
N SER A 79 -15.22 8.06 -22.30
CA SER A 79 -14.07 8.13 -23.20
C SER A 79 -12.94 7.30 -22.63
N TYR A 80 -12.26 6.50 -23.45
CA TYR A 80 -11.02 5.86 -23.04
C TYR A 80 -9.87 6.84 -23.17
N VAL A 81 -9.24 7.19 -22.04
CA VAL A 81 -8.25 8.27 -21.96
C VAL A 81 -6.96 7.77 -21.32
N ARG A 82 -5.82 8.24 -21.84
CA ARG A 82 -4.53 8.12 -21.17
C ARG A 82 -4.02 9.48 -20.68
N PHE A 83 -3.50 9.51 -19.47
CA PHE A 83 -2.98 10.69 -18.78
C PHE A 83 -1.48 10.56 -18.56
N ARG A 84 -0.74 11.66 -18.70
CA ARG A 84 0.69 11.75 -18.37
C ARG A 84 0.90 12.72 -17.20
N PRO A 85 0.58 12.30 -15.96
CA PRO A 85 0.83 13.13 -14.79
C PRO A 85 2.35 13.31 -14.63
N SER A 86 2.77 14.54 -14.38
CA SER A 86 4.19 14.89 -14.18
C SER A 86 4.72 14.50 -12.80
N GLY A 87 3.87 13.97 -11.92
CA GLY A 87 4.19 13.72 -10.53
C GLY A 87 2.99 13.31 -9.68
N GLU A 88 3.26 12.99 -8.42
CA GLU A 88 2.26 12.47 -7.48
C GLU A 88 1.11 13.44 -7.21
N LYS A 89 1.37 14.74 -7.15
CA LYS A 89 0.33 15.75 -6.94
C LYS A 89 -0.69 15.78 -8.08
N GLN A 90 -0.24 15.54 -9.32
CA GLN A 90 -1.14 15.42 -10.47
C GLN A 90 -1.86 14.07 -10.45
N PHE A 91 -1.14 12.98 -10.15
CA PHE A 91 -1.74 11.65 -10.00
C PHE A 91 -2.86 11.63 -8.94
N ALA A 92 -2.59 12.16 -7.75
CA ALA A 92 -3.56 12.22 -6.65
C ALA A 92 -4.79 13.06 -7.01
N ARG A 93 -4.64 14.11 -7.83
CA ARG A 93 -5.77 14.88 -8.36
C ARG A 93 -6.63 14.05 -9.31
N LEU A 94 -6.04 13.23 -10.18
CA LEU A 94 -6.79 12.29 -11.03
C LEU A 94 -7.54 11.25 -10.19
N GLU A 95 -6.90 10.68 -9.16
CA GLU A 95 -7.58 9.75 -8.24
C GLU A 95 -8.74 10.41 -7.48
N ALA A 96 -8.59 11.68 -7.09
CA ALA A 96 -9.62 12.43 -6.38
C ALA A 96 -10.88 12.69 -7.22
N LEU A 97 -10.79 12.59 -8.56
CA LEU A 97 -11.96 12.60 -9.46
C LEU A 97 -12.75 11.28 -9.43
N GLY A 98 -12.26 10.28 -8.69
CA GLY A 98 -12.86 8.96 -8.63
C GLY A 98 -12.48 8.07 -9.81
N LEU A 99 -11.50 8.44 -10.64
CA LEU A 99 -11.05 7.59 -11.75
C LEU A 99 -10.38 6.30 -11.25
N ASP A 100 -10.56 5.22 -12.02
CA ASP A 100 -9.83 3.95 -11.85
C ASP A 100 -8.62 3.95 -12.78
N LEU A 101 -7.51 4.49 -12.29
CA LEU A 101 -6.27 4.59 -13.05
C LEU A 101 -5.57 3.22 -13.15
N MET A 102 -5.17 2.85 -14.35
CA MET A 102 -4.36 1.67 -14.66
C MET A 102 -3.05 2.11 -15.29
N ASP A 103 -1.96 1.45 -14.94
CA ASP A 103 -0.61 1.75 -15.42
C ASP A 103 -0.29 1.14 -16.79
N HIS A 104 -1.20 0.33 -17.33
CA HIS A 104 -1.11 -0.32 -18.63
C HIS A 104 -2.37 -0.07 -19.46
N PRO A 105 -2.26 -0.10 -20.80
CA PRO A 105 -3.42 -0.07 -21.68
C PRO A 105 -4.35 -1.26 -21.42
N MET A 106 -5.66 -1.00 -21.50
CA MET A 106 -6.72 -1.93 -21.13
C MET A 106 -7.21 -2.77 -22.33
N ASP A 107 -6.81 -2.38 -23.54
CA ASP A 107 -7.12 -2.99 -24.83
C ASP A 107 -5.99 -3.90 -25.34
N TYR A 108 -5.13 -4.40 -24.46
CA TYR A 108 -4.04 -5.32 -24.81
C TYR A 108 -4.21 -6.68 -24.14
N GLU A 109 -3.77 -7.72 -24.84
CA GLU A 109 -3.59 -9.03 -24.22
C GLU A 109 -2.51 -8.94 -23.14
N ILE A 110 -2.77 -9.51 -21.96
CA ILE A 110 -1.75 -9.68 -20.93
C ILE A 110 -1.24 -11.11 -21.04
N VAL A 111 -0.06 -11.26 -21.63
CA VAL A 111 0.63 -12.54 -21.86
C VAL A 111 1.23 -13.05 -20.56
N ARG A 112 1.71 -12.15 -19.70
CA ARG A 112 2.20 -12.47 -18.36
C ARG A 112 1.68 -11.46 -17.34
N ASP A 113 1.08 -11.98 -16.28
CA ASP A 113 0.69 -11.20 -15.12
C ASP A 113 1.89 -10.52 -14.45
N GLY A 114 1.61 -9.40 -13.81
CA GLY A 114 2.58 -8.54 -13.18
C GLY A 114 1.91 -7.57 -12.22
N ASP A 115 2.73 -6.91 -11.41
CA ASP A 115 2.29 -5.89 -10.45
C ASP A 115 2.30 -4.48 -11.03
N TRP A 116 3.10 -4.28 -12.08
CA TRP A 116 3.33 -2.97 -12.68
C TRP A 116 3.62 -3.08 -14.17
N TYR A 117 3.36 -2.01 -14.90
CA TYR A 117 3.78 -1.82 -16.29
C TYR A 117 4.54 -0.52 -16.44
N HIS A 118 5.51 -0.49 -17.35
CA HIS A 118 6.17 0.74 -17.78
C HIS A 118 6.23 0.72 -19.30
N ASP A 119 5.70 1.78 -19.90
CA ASP A 119 5.70 1.94 -21.35
C ASP A 119 7.16 2.01 -21.87
N PRO A 120 7.59 1.10 -22.77
CA PRO A 120 8.95 1.09 -23.30
C PRO A 120 9.38 2.38 -24.01
N GLU A 121 8.43 3.21 -24.46
CA GLU A 121 8.71 4.51 -25.09
C GLU A 121 9.00 5.61 -24.06
N ILE A 122 8.67 5.37 -22.79
CA ILE A 122 8.90 6.31 -21.69
C ILE A 122 10.26 6.01 -21.04
N PRO A 123 11.13 7.02 -20.84
CA PRO A 123 12.41 6.82 -20.17
C PRO A 123 12.26 6.22 -18.77
N ASP A 124 13.23 5.38 -18.39
CA ASP A 124 13.34 4.87 -17.01
C ASP A 124 13.33 6.04 -16.00
N GLY A 125 12.45 5.98 -15.00
CA GLY A 125 12.34 6.99 -13.94
C GLY A 125 11.32 8.10 -14.20
N GLU A 126 10.69 8.13 -15.39
CA GLU A 126 9.49 8.94 -15.64
C GLU A 126 8.19 8.19 -15.32
N VAL A 127 7.10 8.92 -15.15
CA VAL A 127 5.77 8.33 -14.95
C VAL A 127 5.27 7.75 -16.26
N THR A 128 4.95 6.45 -16.24
CA THR A 128 4.25 5.80 -17.33
C THR A 128 2.84 6.38 -17.52
N TRP A 129 2.25 6.17 -18.70
CA TRP A 129 0.87 6.53 -18.97
C TRP A 129 -0.10 5.91 -17.96
N GLN A 130 -1.10 6.70 -17.55
CA GLN A 130 -2.19 6.25 -16.69
C GLN A 130 -3.49 6.21 -17.50
N TYR A 131 -4.11 5.06 -17.57
CA TYR A 131 -5.26 4.75 -18.41
C TYR A 131 -6.54 4.70 -17.57
N ALA A 132 -7.63 5.27 -18.06
CA ALA A 132 -8.94 5.16 -17.41
C ALA A 132 -10.09 5.33 -18.40
N ALA A 133 -11.24 4.74 -18.07
CA ALA A 133 -12.52 5.10 -18.66
C ALA A 133 -13.06 6.36 -17.94
N VAL A 134 -13.18 7.47 -18.65
CA VAL A 134 -13.62 8.76 -18.13
C VAL A 134 -15.11 8.93 -18.45
N PRO A 135 -16.00 9.09 -17.45
CA PRO A 135 -17.41 9.36 -17.71
C PRO A 135 -17.60 10.61 -18.59
N ARG A 136 -18.52 10.53 -19.55
CA ARG A 136 -18.84 11.65 -20.44
C ARG A 136 -19.26 12.87 -19.62
N GLY A 137 -18.75 14.04 -19.98
CA GLY A 137 -19.03 15.30 -19.29
C GLY A 137 -18.20 15.55 -18.02
N MET A 138 -17.32 14.62 -17.62
CA MET A 138 -16.37 14.87 -16.54
C MET A 138 -15.35 15.94 -16.94
N VAL A 139 -15.16 16.95 -16.08
CA VAL A 139 -14.17 18.01 -16.28
C VAL A 139 -12.79 17.51 -15.88
N LEU A 140 -11.87 17.42 -16.85
CA LEU A 140 -10.50 16.97 -16.63
C LEU A 140 -9.56 18.16 -16.31
N PRO A 141 -8.54 17.98 -15.46
CA PRO A 141 -7.58 19.04 -15.15
C PRO A 141 -6.77 19.44 -16.39
N HIS A 142 -6.84 20.71 -16.77
CA HIS A 142 -6.16 21.23 -17.97
C HIS A 142 -4.63 21.18 -17.90
N ASP A 143 -4.06 21.15 -16.69
CA ASP A 143 -2.61 21.12 -16.47
C ASP A 143 -2.02 19.70 -16.51
N ILE A 144 -2.85 18.68 -16.73
CA ILE A 144 -2.42 17.28 -16.87
C ILE A 144 -2.56 16.88 -18.34
N PRO A 145 -1.44 16.67 -19.06
CA PRO A 145 -1.47 16.18 -20.44
C PRO A 145 -2.25 14.88 -20.53
N HIS A 146 -3.18 14.80 -21.48
CA HIS A 146 -4.00 13.62 -21.72
C HIS A 146 -4.38 13.50 -23.19
N GLU A 147 -4.74 12.28 -23.58
CA GLU A 147 -5.18 11.94 -24.92
C GLU A 147 -6.43 11.05 -24.84
N VAL A 148 -7.47 11.45 -25.55
CA VAL A 148 -8.66 10.62 -25.77
C VAL A 148 -8.34 9.65 -26.89
N LEU A 149 -8.34 8.36 -26.58
CA LEU A 149 -8.03 7.29 -27.53
C LEU A 149 -9.24 6.97 -28.41
N TYR A 150 -10.41 6.77 -27.79
CA TYR A 150 -11.70 6.60 -28.48
C TYR A 150 -12.88 6.72 -27.50
N GLU A 151 -14.09 6.89 -28.04
CA GLU A 151 -15.33 6.92 -27.27
C GLU A 151 -15.87 5.51 -27.01
N CYS A 152 -16.46 5.32 -25.82
CA CYS A 152 -16.95 4.04 -25.35
C CYS A 152 -18.43 4.12 -24.93
N TYR A 153 -19.15 3.04 -25.17
CA TYR A 153 -20.45 2.78 -24.56
C TYR A 153 -20.34 1.61 -23.60
N ILE A 154 -20.27 1.92 -22.31
CA ILE A 154 -20.30 0.95 -21.21
C ILE A 154 -21.74 0.93 -20.65
N PRO A 155 -22.50 -0.17 -20.84
CA PRO A 155 -23.86 -0.27 -20.31
C PRO A 155 -23.88 -0.18 -18.78
N SER A 156 -24.84 0.56 -18.23
CA SER A 156 -25.08 0.59 -16.78
C SER A 156 -25.88 -0.64 -16.34
N ASP A 157 -25.77 -1.06 -15.09
CA ASP A 157 -26.55 -2.20 -14.58
C ASP A 157 -28.07 -2.00 -14.70
N GLN A 158 -28.55 -0.76 -14.67
CA GLN A 158 -29.96 -0.42 -14.91
C GLN A 158 -30.40 -0.65 -16.36
N SER A 159 -29.47 -0.55 -17.31
CA SER A 159 -29.72 -0.79 -18.73
C SER A 159 -29.63 -2.28 -19.13
N LEU A 160 -29.00 -3.15 -18.32
CA LEU A 160 -28.74 -4.54 -18.71
C LEU A 160 -29.99 -5.43 -18.82
N THR A 161 -31.13 -5.01 -18.29
CA THR A 161 -32.44 -5.64 -18.52
C THR A 161 -33.29 -4.74 -19.40
N LYS A 162 -34.00 -5.29 -20.41
CA LYS A 162 -34.89 -4.58 -21.36
C LYS A 162 -35.25 -3.17 -20.88
N GLY A 163 -34.46 -2.17 -21.31
CA GLY A 163 -34.64 -0.78 -20.90
C GLY A 163 -35.97 -0.22 -21.41
N GLU A 164 -36.25 1.07 -21.12
CA GLU A 164 -37.38 1.78 -21.72
C GLU A 164 -37.36 1.76 -23.26
N ASP A 165 -36.16 1.58 -23.84
CA ASP A 165 -35.88 1.39 -25.26
C ASP A 165 -36.20 -0.02 -25.80
N GLY A 166 -36.52 -0.97 -24.93
CA GLY A 166 -36.77 -2.38 -25.26
C GLY A 166 -35.55 -3.10 -25.83
N VAL A 167 -34.34 -2.67 -25.50
CA VAL A 167 -33.06 -3.30 -25.92
C VAL A 167 -32.52 -4.16 -24.78
N ASP A 168 -32.12 -5.39 -25.11
CA ASP A 168 -31.36 -6.27 -24.23
C ASP A 168 -29.87 -5.93 -24.38
N TRP A 169 -29.39 -5.01 -23.54
CA TRP A 169 -28.01 -4.55 -23.58
C TRP A 169 -27.00 -5.64 -23.22
N ALA A 170 -27.40 -6.68 -22.47
CA ALA A 170 -26.54 -7.83 -22.21
C ALA A 170 -26.32 -8.67 -23.49
N ALA A 171 -27.34 -8.81 -24.34
CA ALA A 171 -27.20 -9.47 -25.64
C ALA A 171 -26.32 -8.65 -26.60
N VAL A 172 -26.45 -7.31 -26.58
CA VAL A 172 -25.61 -6.41 -27.39
C VAL A 172 -24.15 -6.49 -26.93
N GLU A 173 -23.88 -6.42 -25.62
CA GLU A 173 -22.52 -6.57 -25.07
C GLU A 173 -21.91 -7.92 -25.51
N ARG A 174 -22.67 -9.02 -25.39
CA ARG A 174 -22.20 -10.35 -25.83
C ARG A 174 -21.85 -10.40 -27.32
N GLU A 175 -22.70 -9.83 -28.17
CA GLU A 175 -22.44 -9.79 -29.61
C GLU A 175 -21.23 -8.91 -29.95
N ALA A 176 -20.98 -7.82 -29.21
CA ALA A 176 -19.78 -7.01 -29.37
C ALA A 176 -18.51 -7.81 -29.06
N TYR A 177 -18.49 -8.60 -27.99
CA TYR A 177 -17.37 -9.54 -27.73
C TYR A 177 -17.21 -10.56 -28.87
N ARG A 178 -18.30 -11.04 -29.48
CA ARG A 178 -18.22 -12.00 -30.60
C ARG A 178 -17.63 -11.36 -31.86
N LEU A 179 -18.12 -10.18 -32.24
CA LEU A 179 -17.69 -9.45 -33.45
C LEU A 179 -16.23 -9.00 -33.36
N THR A 180 -15.76 -8.68 -32.16
CA THR A 180 -14.35 -8.28 -31.91
C THR A 180 -13.39 -9.48 -31.75
N GLY A 181 -13.90 -10.72 -31.85
CA GLY A 181 -13.08 -11.92 -31.68
C GLY A 181 -12.72 -12.25 -30.23
N ASN A 182 -13.39 -11.62 -29.26
CA ASN A 182 -13.16 -11.76 -27.82
C ASN A 182 -14.17 -12.69 -27.12
N ALA A 183 -14.95 -13.49 -27.86
CA ALA A 183 -16.00 -14.35 -27.29
C ALA A 183 -15.49 -15.28 -26.17
N GLY A 184 -14.25 -15.77 -26.26
CA GLY A 184 -13.64 -16.62 -25.23
C GLY A 184 -13.41 -15.93 -23.87
N MET A 185 -13.59 -14.60 -23.79
CA MET A 185 -13.52 -13.84 -22.54
C MET A 185 -14.86 -13.77 -21.80
N LEU A 186 -15.95 -14.18 -22.44
CA LEU A 186 -17.28 -14.20 -21.83
C LEU A 186 -17.37 -15.28 -20.74
N ALA A 187 -18.18 -15.04 -19.71
CA ALA A 187 -18.46 -16.05 -18.69
C ALA A 187 -19.25 -17.25 -19.26
N ASP A 188 -20.08 -16.99 -20.27
CA ASP A 188 -20.81 -18.00 -21.04
C ASP A 188 -20.65 -17.72 -22.55
N PRO A 189 -19.57 -18.21 -23.18
CA PRO A 189 -19.28 -17.95 -24.59
C PRO A 189 -20.35 -18.45 -25.56
N ASP A 190 -21.00 -19.57 -25.22
CA ASP A 190 -22.03 -20.21 -26.07
C ASP A 190 -23.44 -19.65 -25.82
N GLY A 191 -23.60 -18.82 -24.79
CA GLY A 191 -24.85 -18.13 -24.47
C GLY A 191 -26.00 -19.02 -24.02
N THR A 192 -25.68 -20.22 -23.54
CA THR A 192 -26.64 -21.27 -23.15
C THR A 192 -27.23 -21.08 -21.75
N LYS A 193 -26.66 -20.19 -20.93
CA LYS A 193 -27.04 -19.96 -19.53
C LYS A 193 -27.78 -18.64 -19.38
N ALA A 194 -29.01 -18.71 -18.88
CA ALA A 194 -29.72 -17.53 -18.38
C ALA A 194 -28.95 -16.92 -17.19
N GLY A 195 -28.74 -15.60 -17.17
CA GLY A 195 -28.10 -14.91 -16.05
C GLY A 195 -26.55 -14.97 -16.04
N SER A 196 -25.90 -14.98 -17.21
CA SER A 196 -24.42 -15.01 -17.31
C SER A 196 -23.71 -13.74 -16.82
N SER A 197 -24.45 -12.68 -16.45
CA SER A 197 -23.91 -11.47 -15.82
C SER A 197 -24.07 -11.55 -14.32
N ALA A 198 -23.02 -11.22 -13.57
CA ALA A 198 -23.07 -11.19 -12.11
C ALA A 198 -22.27 -10.01 -11.57
N SER A 199 -22.67 -9.50 -10.40
CA SER A 199 -21.90 -8.51 -9.65
C SER A 199 -20.86 -9.22 -8.79
N PRO A 200 -19.54 -9.02 -9.04
CA PRO A 200 -18.51 -9.73 -8.33
C PRO A 200 -18.57 -9.56 -6.80
N ALA A 201 -18.52 -10.67 -6.08
CA ALA A 201 -18.36 -10.71 -4.63
C ALA A 201 -17.51 -11.91 -4.22
N GLY A 202 -16.71 -11.75 -3.17
CA GLY A 202 -15.82 -12.80 -2.69
C GLY A 202 -15.20 -12.44 -1.36
N ARG A 203 -14.24 -13.25 -0.93
CA ARG A 203 -13.53 -13.12 0.34
C ARG A 203 -12.03 -13.26 0.14
N ILE A 204 -11.28 -12.26 0.60
CA ILE A 204 -9.81 -12.25 0.59
C ILE A 204 -9.32 -12.44 2.02
N THR A 205 -8.54 -13.49 2.25
CA THR A 205 -8.06 -13.88 3.58
C THR A 205 -6.56 -14.10 3.60
N VAL A 206 -5.94 -13.98 4.77
CA VAL A 206 -4.55 -14.32 5.04
C VAL A 206 -4.49 -15.22 6.27
N VAL A 207 -3.62 -16.22 6.24
CA VAL A 207 -3.43 -17.17 7.35
C VAL A 207 -2.26 -16.72 8.22
N ASP A 208 -2.50 -16.69 9.52
CA ASP A 208 -1.51 -16.48 10.58
C ASP A 208 -1.35 -17.79 11.38
N PRO A 209 -0.36 -18.63 11.04
CA PRO A 209 -0.15 -19.92 11.72
C PRO A 209 0.13 -19.76 13.21
N ASP A 210 0.76 -18.66 13.62
CA ASP A 210 1.12 -18.36 15.00
C ASP A 210 -0.12 -18.03 15.85
N ARG A 211 -1.28 -17.83 15.22
CA ARG A 211 -2.58 -17.59 15.84
C ARG A 211 -3.57 -18.75 15.64
N GLY A 212 -3.07 -19.96 15.45
CA GLY A 212 -3.87 -21.17 15.27
C GLY A 212 -4.28 -21.47 13.82
N GLY A 213 -3.86 -20.63 12.85
CA GLY A 213 -3.97 -20.94 11.42
C GLY A 213 -5.34 -20.70 10.78
N GLU A 214 -6.32 -20.18 11.52
CA GLU A 214 -7.60 -19.80 10.93
C GLU A 214 -7.46 -18.58 10.00
N PRO A 215 -8.01 -18.62 8.77
CA PRO A 215 -7.91 -17.49 7.84
C PRO A 215 -8.63 -16.25 8.37
N GLU A 216 -7.90 -15.15 8.51
CA GLU A 216 -8.47 -13.84 8.83
C GLU A 216 -8.62 -12.97 7.57
N GLY A 217 -9.57 -12.05 7.58
CA GLY A 217 -9.75 -11.12 6.45
C GLY A 217 -8.47 -10.32 6.18
N VAL A 218 -8.14 -10.11 4.91
CA VAL A 218 -7.22 -9.03 4.53
C VAL A 218 -8.04 -7.74 4.62
N ARG A 219 -7.85 -6.95 5.68
CA ARG A 219 -8.81 -5.93 6.14
C ARG A 219 -8.62 -4.61 5.39
N GLY A 220 -9.71 -4.05 4.87
CA GLY A 220 -9.70 -2.74 4.23
C GLY A 220 -8.83 -2.63 2.98
N VAL A 221 -8.42 -3.74 2.36
CA VAL A 221 -7.69 -3.73 1.09
C VAL A 221 -8.65 -3.45 -0.06
N ARG A 222 -8.19 -2.70 -1.07
CA ARG A 222 -8.99 -2.43 -2.26
C ARG A 222 -8.87 -3.61 -3.23
N VAL A 223 -10.00 -4.21 -3.58
CA VAL A 223 -10.12 -5.17 -4.68
C VAL A 223 -10.55 -4.39 -5.92
N ARG A 224 -9.89 -4.60 -7.05
CA ARG A 224 -10.28 -4.07 -8.36
C ARG A 224 -10.46 -5.22 -9.34
N CYS A 225 -11.45 -5.13 -10.20
CA CYS A 225 -11.59 -6.02 -11.34
C CYS A 225 -11.90 -5.25 -12.62
N ASN A 226 -11.41 -5.73 -13.77
CA ASN A 226 -11.70 -5.10 -15.06
C ASN A 226 -11.72 -6.11 -16.22
N THR A 227 -12.48 -5.76 -17.25
CA THR A 227 -12.38 -6.35 -18.60
C THR A 227 -12.43 -5.21 -19.60
N PHE A 228 -11.36 -5.02 -20.39
CA PHE A 228 -11.17 -3.80 -21.16
C PHE A 228 -11.35 -2.56 -20.27
N VAL A 229 -12.06 -1.54 -20.79
CA VAL A 229 -12.40 -0.28 -20.12
C VAL A 229 -13.47 -0.41 -19.02
N LYS A 230 -14.20 -1.53 -18.94
CA LYS A 230 -15.19 -1.77 -17.89
C LYS A 230 -14.49 -2.22 -16.61
N SER A 231 -14.52 -1.38 -15.58
CA SER A 231 -13.89 -1.64 -14.27
C SER A 231 -14.86 -1.50 -13.10
N ALA A 232 -14.54 -2.17 -12.00
CA ALA A 232 -15.18 -1.98 -10.71
C ALA A 232 -14.16 -2.14 -9.57
N ARG A 233 -14.45 -1.50 -8.44
CA ARG A 233 -13.63 -1.60 -7.22
C ARG A 233 -14.49 -1.64 -5.96
N ALA A 234 -13.98 -2.30 -4.93
CA ALA A 234 -14.57 -2.36 -3.60
C ALA A 234 -13.46 -2.49 -2.55
N TYR A 235 -13.76 -2.15 -1.30
CA TYR A 235 -12.88 -2.45 -0.18
C TYR A 235 -13.38 -3.71 0.52
N THR A 236 -12.45 -4.52 1.04
CA THR A 236 -12.79 -5.62 1.93
C THR A 236 -13.23 -5.09 3.30
N ASP A 237 -14.18 -5.79 3.93
CA ASP A 237 -14.54 -5.57 5.33
C ASP A 237 -13.53 -6.20 6.32
N GLU A 238 -13.84 -6.17 7.62
CA GLU A 238 -12.98 -6.76 8.67
C GLU A 238 -12.83 -8.29 8.56
N ASN A 239 -13.76 -8.96 7.87
CA ASN A 239 -13.77 -10.41 7.63
C ASN A 239 -13.21 -10.80 6.26
N GLY A 240 -12.82 -9.81 5.45
CA GLY A 240 -12.24 -9.99 4.11
C GLY A 240 -13.26 -10.00 2.97
N TYR A 241 -14.55 -9.79 3.23
CA TYR A 241 -15.57 -9.82 2.19
C TYR A 241 -15.57 -8.54 1.37
N TYR A 242 -15.75 -8.66 0.05
CA TYR A 242 -15.95 -7.53 -0.86
C TYR A 242 -17.16 -7.78 -1.76
N ARG A 243 -17.77 -6.69 -2.26
CA ARG A 243 -18.84 -6.73 -3.27
C ARG A 243 -18.74 -5.50 -4.17
N MET A 244 -18.66 -5.74 -5.47
CA MET A 244 -18.67 -4.69 -6.50
C MET A 244 -20.10 -4.19 -6.73
N THR A 245 -20.23 -2.92 -7.12
CA THR A 245 -21.53 -2.30 -7.44
C THR A 245 -21.95 -2.47 -8.90
N GLY A 246 -21.09 -3.04 -9.75
CA GLY A 246 -21.31 -3.26 -11.18
C GLY A 246 -21.32 -4.75 -11.55
N SER A 247 -21.98 -5.12 -12.65
CA SER A 247 -22.02 -6.49 -13.14
C SER A 247 -21.16 -6.72 -14.39
N PHE A 248 -20.65 -7.95 -14.54
CA PHE A 248 -19.81 -8.37 -15.66
C PHE A 248 -20.43 -9.58 -16.36
N SER A 249 -20.49 -9.52 -17.69
CA SER A 249 -20.84 -10.66 -18.56
C SER A 249 -19.61 -11.49 -18.97
N SER A 250 -18.42 -10.98 -18.66
CA SER A 250 -17.10 -11.54 -18.97
C SER A 250 -16.37 -12.02 -17.72
N LYS A 251 -15.20 -12.65 -17.92
CA LYS A 251 -14.30 -13.11 -16.86
C LYS A 251 -13.27 -12.03 -16.53
N PRO A 252 -13.52 -11.16 -15.53
CA PRO A 252 -12.65 -10.03 -15.28
C PRO A 252 -11.35 -10.48 -14.62
N ARG A 253 -10.32 -9.62 -14.72
CA ARG A 253 -9.05 -9.80 -14.03
C ARG A 253 -9.07 -9.11 -12.68
N TYR A 254 -8.80 -9.84 -11.60
CA TYR A 254 -8.82 -9.32 -10.24
C TYR A 254 -7.41 -8.91 -9.78
N ARG A 255 -7.33 -7.79 -9.07
CA ARG A 255 -6.10 -7.30 -8.43
C ARG A 255 -6.40 -6.77 -7.04
N LEU A 256 -5.49 -7.03 -6.11
CA LEU A 256 -5.43 -6.29 -4.85
C LEU A 256 -4.64 -5.00 -5.08
N VAL A 257 -5.13 -3.90 -4.54
CA VAL A 257 -4.45 -2.61 -4.54
C VAL A 257 -4.26 -2.21 -3.08
N PHE A 258 -3.00 -2.13 -2.64
CA PHE A 258 -2.64 -1.88 -1.23
C PHE A 258 -2.71 -0.39 -0.87
N LYS A 259 -3.85 0.22 -1.16
CA LYS A 259 -4.32 1.51 -0.65
C LYS A 259 -5.45 1.17 0.32
N ASN A 260 -5.21 1.29 1.61
CA ASN A 260 -6.13 0.80 2.62
C ASN A 260 -7.25 1.82 2.89
N SER A 261 -8.45 1.35 3.24
CA SER A 261 -9.59 2.21 3.57
C SER A 261 -9.37 3.11 4.81
N THR A 262 -8.37 2.80 5.64
CA THR A 262 -7.97 3.62 6.80
C THR A 262 -7.03 4.79 6.45
N GLY A 263 -6.54 4.87 5.21
CA GLY A 263 -5.81 6.04 4.68
C GLY A 263 -4.32 5.84 4.38
N PHE A 264 -3.70 4.70 4.68
CA PHE A 264 -2.30 4.43 4.31
C PHE A 264 -2.17 3.66 2.99
N ALA A 265 -0.96 3.66 2.41
CA ALA A 265 -0.65 2.88 1.22
C ALA A 265 0.70 2.16 1.32
N ILE A 266 0.75 0.94 0.79
CA ILE A 266 1.96 0.12 0.69
C ILE A 266 2.39 0.12 -0.77
N GLY A 267 3.52 0.72 -1.10
CA GLY A 267 3.88 1.04 -2.48
C GLY A 267 5.34 1.41 -2.61
N VAL A 268 6.01 0.86 -3.61
CA VAL A 268 7.31 1.36 -4.04
C VAL A 268 7.07 2.37 -5.17
N ASN A 269 7.33 3.65 -4.91
CA ASN A 269 7.03 4.76 -5.83
C ASN A 269 7.93 4.82 -7.07
N LEU A 270 8.54 3.71 -7.50
CA LEU A 270 9.45 3.72 -8.65
C LEU A 270 8.74 4.11 -9.97
N VAL A 271 7.41 4.01 -10.04
CA VAL A 271 6.57 4.40 -11.19
C VAL A 271 5.31 5.19 -10.74
N LEU A 272 5.43 6.03 -9.70
CA LEU A 272 4.38 6.98 -9.28
C LEU A 272 2.93 6.43 -9.14
N VAL A 273 2.79 5.13 -8.89
CA VAL A 273 1.55 4.51 -8.42
C VAL A 273 1.64 4.45 -6.89
N PRO A 274 0.76 5.14 -6.14
CA PRO A 274 0.89 5.32 -4.68
C PRO A 274 0.70 4.03 -3.89
N ALA A 275 0.22 2.97 -4.52
CA ALA A 275 0.01 1.68 -3.91
C ALA A 275 0.45 0.55 -4.86
N SER A 276 1.19 -0.40 -4.31
CA SER A 276 1.49 -1.66 -4.99
C SER A 276 0.18 -2.35 -5.37
N THR A 277 0.21 -3.01 -6.53
CA THR A 277 -0.84 -3.96 -6.88
C THR A 277 -0.30 -5.38 -6.80
N SER A 278 -1.19 -6.34 -6.57
CA SER A 278 -0.90 -7.78 -6.68
C SER A 278 -1.97 -8.40 -7.57
N SER A 279 -1.56 -9.09 -8.63
CA SER A 279 -2.53 -9.80 -9.49
C SER A 279 -3.06 -11.06 -8.81
N LEU A 280 -4.38 -11.27 -8.89
CA LEU A 280 -5.03 -12.53 -8.53
C LEU A 280 -5.42 -13.33 -9.79
N GLY A 281 -5.09 -12.82 -10.98
CA GLY A 281 -5.42 -13.45 -12.27
C GLY A 281 -6.88 -13.22 -12.73
N LYS A 282 -7.29 -13.98 -13.74
CA LYS A 282 -8.67 -13.99 -14.23
C LYS A 282 -9.57 -14.79 -13.30
N GLY A 283 -10.74 -14.24 -12.97
CA GLY A 283 -11.76 -14.92 -12.17
C GLY A 283 -13.11 -14.93 -12.87
N GLU A 284 -14.09 -15.56 -12.24
CA GLU A 284 -15.45 -15.63 -12.75
C GLU A 284 -16.17 -14.28 -12.59
N ALA A 285 -17.22 -14.06 -13.38
CA ALA A 285 -18.08 -12.87 -13.30
C ALA A 285 -18.71 -12.68 -11.91
N SER A 286 -18.95 -13.78 -11.18
CA SER A 286 -19.55 -13.75 -9.84
C SER A 286 -18.58 -13.33 -8.74
N GLY A 287 -17.27 -13.32 -8.98
CA GLY A 287 -16.26 -13.01 -7.96
C GLY A 287 -15.10 -14.00 -7.92
N LEU A 288 -14.18 -13.74 -6.98
CA LEU A 288 -13.00 -14.55 -6.73
C LEU A 288 -12.70 -14.54 -5.22
N ASP A 289 -12.58 -15.73 -4.64
CA ASP A 289 -12.05 -15.90 -3.29
C ASP A 289 -10.53 -16.12 -3.37
N ALA A 290 -9.80 -15.61 -2.38
CA ALA A 290 -8.37 -15.86 -2.25
C ALA A 290 -8.00 -16.08 -0.79
N GLN A 291 -7.26 -17.17 -0.55
CA GLN A 291 -6.60 -17.42 0.73
C GLN A 291 -5.10 -17.32 0.52
N ILE A 292 -4.48 -16.37 1.21
CA ILE A 292 -3.07 -16.08 1.16
C ILE A 292 -2.40 -16.76 2.36
N THR A 293 -1.34 -17.52 2.10
CA THR A 293 -0.54 -18.21 3.13
C THR A 293 0.94 -17.86 2.95
N ARG A 294 1.78 -18.30 3.88
CA ARG A 294 3.25 -18.19 3.77
C ARG A 294 3.83 -18.84 2.51
N ASP A 295 3.11 -19.79 1.92
CA ASP A 295 3.51 -20.53 0.71
C ASP A 295 2.94 -19.91 -0.57
N SER A 296 2.08 -18.90 -0.45
CA SER A 296 1.72 -18.03 -1.56
C SER A 296 2.92 -17.20 -2.01
N ASP A 297 2.77 -16.42 -3.08
CA ASP A 297 3.83 -15.50 -3.46
C ASP A 297 4.25 -14.60 -2.28
N ARG A 298 5.57 -14.52 -2.06
CA ARG A 298 6.17 -13.81 -0.93
C ARG A 298 5.76 -12.33 -0.86
N ARG A 299 5.68 -11.64 -2.00
CA ARG A 299 5.28 -10.22 -2.04
C ARG A 299 3.79 -10.07 -1.74
N LEU A 300 2.95 -10.93 -2.29
CA LEU A 300 1.52 -10.95 -1.93
C LEU A 300 1.32 -11.21 -0.43
N PHE A 301 1.97 -12.24 0.12
CA PHE A 301 1.90 -12.58 1.54
C PHE A 301 2.33 -11.41 2.42
N THR A 302 3.56 -10.91 2.23
CA THR A 302 4.09 -9.81 3.04
C THR A 302 3.26 -8.53 2.95
N ARG A 303 2.73 -8.17 1.76
CA ARG A 303 1.82 -7.02 1.63
C ARG A 303 0.51 -7.22 2.39
N CYS A 304 -0.08 -8.42 2.36
CA CYS A 304 -1.29 -8.73 3.15
C CYS A 304 -1.03 -8.62 4.66
N VAL A 305 0.10 -9.13 5.14
CA VAL A 305 0.47 -9.04 6.57
C VAL A 305 0.68 -7.59 7.00
N VAL A 306 1.48 -6.81 6.24
CA VAL A 306 1.72 -5.38 6.55
C VAL A 306 0.42 -4.58 6.44
N ASN A 307 -0.45 -4.88 5.49
CA ASN A 307 -1.78 -4.25 5.38
C ASN A 307 -2.62 -4.49 6.63
N ASN A 308 -2.67 -5.72 7.13
CA ASN A 308 -3.40 -6.02 8.37
C ASN A 308 -2.75 -5.36 9.59
N ALA A 309 -1.41 -5.36 9.68
CA ALA A 309 -0.69 -4.66 10.75
C ALA A 309 -1.02 -3.15 10.76
N GLY A 310 -1.04 -2.52 9.58
CA GLY A 310 -1.41 -1.11 9.43
C GLY A 310 -2.86 -0.87 9.81
N TYR A 311 -3.79 -1.72 9.35
CA TYR A 311 -5.20 -1.64 9.70
C TYR A 311 -5.41 -1.72 11.22
N ASP A 312 -4.78 -2.70 11.87
CA ASP A 312 -4.87 -2.92 13.32
C ASP A 312 -4.31 -1.71 14.07
N PHE A 313 -3.15 -1.20 13.66
CA PHE A 313 -2.51 -0.04 14.26
C PHE A 313 -3.39 1.23 14.14
N TYR A 314 -3.87 1.54 12.94
CA TYR A 314 -4.72 2.73 12.70
C TYR A 314 -6.02 2.66 13.49
N LYS A 315 -6.67 1.48 13.55
CA LYS A 315 -7.87 1.28 14.36
C LYS A 315 -7.56 1.38 15.85
N ARG A 316 -6.38 0.92 16.31
CA ARG A 316 -5.95 1.07 17.71
C ARG A 316 -5.78 2.52 18.11
N CYS A 317 -5.20 3.37 17.26
CA CYS A 317 -4.96 4.78 17.57
C CYS A 317 -6.24 5.53 18.00
N ALA A 318 -7.38 5.22 17.39
CA ALA A 318 -8.65 5.91 17.65
C ALA A 318 -9.54 5.28 18.73
N ARG A 319 -9.14 4.14 19.32
CA ARG A 319 -10.03 3.33 20.19
C ARG A 319 -10.18 3.85 21.62
N GLU A 320 -9.13 4.42 22.21
CA GLU A 320 -9.09 4.72 23.64
C GLU A 320 -8.68 6.17 23.90
N SER A 321 -9.19 6.75 25.00
CA SER A 321 -8.83 8.09 25.45
C SER A 321 -7.81 8.01 26.59
N PRO A 322 -6.67 8.71 26.48
CA PRO A 322 -6.29 9.61 25.40
C PRO A 322 -5.79 8.89 24.13
N ALA A 323 -6.23 9.34 22.96
CA ALA A 323 -5.90 8.68 21.70
C ALA A 323 -4.44 8.86 21.29
N LEU A 324 -3.86 7.80 20.72
CA LEU A 324 -2.61 7.93 19.97
C LEU A 324 -2.90 8.72 18.69
N LYS A 325 -1.90 9.47 18.20
CA LYS A 325 -2.04 10.09 16.88
C LYS A 325 -1.92 8.99 15.83
N THR A 326 -2.88 8.92 14.92
CA THR A 326 -2.72 8.10 13.72
C THR A 326 -1.50 8.57 12.94
N PRO A 327 -0.70 7.66 12.34
CA PRO A 327 0.35 8.08 11.42
C PRO A 327 -0.21 8.95 10.28
N PRO A 328 0.63 9.72 9.55
CA PRO A 328 0.18 10.57 8.45
C PRO A 328 -0.79 9.85 7.49
N GLY A 329 -1.85 10.55 7.06
CA GLY A 329 -2.86 10.00 6.14
C GLY A 329 -2.37 9.79 4.69
N ASN A 330 -1.10 10.02 4.43
CA ASN A 330 -0.43 9.79 3.14
C ASN A 330 0.88 9.01 3.32
N LEU A 331 1.00 8.25 4.41
CA LEU A 331 2.19 7.49 4.78
C LEU A 331 2.62 6.55 3.65
N ARG A 332 3.87 6.68 3.21
CA ARG A 332 4.49 5.78 2.21
C ARG A 332 5.24 4.64 2.87
N ILE A 333 4.74 3.43 2.67
CA ILE A 333 5.34 2.20 3.22
C ILE A 333 5.96 1.39 2.09
N TRP A 334 7.27 1.16 2.18
CA TRP A 334 8.05 0.42 1.20
C TRP A 334 8.43 -0.95 1.75
N LEU A 335 8.19 -1.99 0.96
CA LEU A 335 8.54 -3.37 1.33
C LEU A 335 9.77 -3.81 0.56
N LEU A 336 10.85 -4.07 1.28
CA LEU A 336 12.15 -4.39 0.72
C LEU A 336 12.52 -5.85 1.00
N GLN A 337 12.17 -6.73 0.04
CA GLN A 337 12.32 -8.19 0.18
C GLN A 337 13.78 -8.65 0.42
N GLY A 338 14.76 -7.90 -0.10
CA GLY A 338 16.19 -8.22 0.06
C GLY A 338 16.87 -7.56 1.27
N PHE A 339 16.13 -6.80 2.07
CA PHE A 339 16.68 -5.99 3.16
C PHE A 339 16.36 -6.64 4.50
N ARG A 340 17.31 -6.60 5.43
CA ARG A 340 17.11 -7.17 6.77
C ARG A 340 16.49 -6.17 7.74
N SER A 341 16.77 -4.88 7.55
CA SER A 341 16.43 -3.83 8.50
C SER A 341 15.27 -2.96 8.02
N SER A 342 14.50 -2.49 9.00
CA SER A 342 13.38 -1.56 8.84
C SER A 342 13.75 -0.17 9.37
N CYS A 343 13.03 0.86 8.95
CA CYS A 343 13.09 2.20 9.56
C CYS A 343 11.91 3.10 9.16
N ALA A 344 11.69 4.14 9.97
CA ALA A 344 10.70 5.18 9.74
C ALA A 344 11.36 6.57 9.61
N PRO A 345 12.03 6.88 8.48
CA PRO A 345 12.75 8.15 8.33
C PRO A 345 11.83 9.36 8.10
N MET A 346 10.54 9.15 7.80
CA MET A 346 9.53 10.21 7.63
C MET A 346 9.91 11.28 6.59
N LEU A 347 10.60 10.88 5.51
CA LEU A 347 11.18 11.82 4.53
C LEU A 347 10.09 12.55 3.73
N GLN A 348 8.97 11.90 3.39
CA GLN A 348 7.86 12.56 2.69
C GLN A 348 7.26 13.67 3.54
N GLN A 349 7.28 13.48 4.86
CA GLN A 349 6.79 14.45 5.84
C GLN A 349 7.77 15.62 6.07
N GLY A 350 8.92 15.63 5.38
CA GLY A 350 9.85 16.74 5.34
C GLY A 350 11.04 16.61 6.30
N VAL A 351 11.23 15.46 6.94
CA VAL A 351 12.42 15.16 7.73
C VAL A 351 13.64 15.13 6.81
N LEU A 352 14.68 15.87 7.17
CA LEU A 352 15.91 16.06 6.39
C LEU A 352 15.77 16.72 5.00
N VAL A 353 14.58 17.14 4.55
CA VAL A 353 14.36 17.67 3.19
C VAL A 353 14.91 19.09 2.95
N ASP A 354 15.33 19.81 3.99
CA ASP A 354 15.94 21.14 3.84
C ASP A 354 17.26 21.02 3.02
N GLY A 355 17.30 21.59 1.82
CA GLY A 355 18.28 21.30 0.76
C GLY A 355 19.75 21.28 1.20
N SER A 356 20.21 22.22 2.02
CA SER A 356 21.61 22.26 2.50
C SER A 356 22.01 21.08 3.39
N LYS A 357 21.04 20.50 4.11
CA LYS A 357 21.26 19.41 5.07
C LYS A 357 21.21 18.04 4.40
N LEU A 358 20.36 17.88 3.38
CA LEU A 358 20.31 16.64 2.59
C LEU A 358 21.51 16.52 1.64
N ASP A 359 21.87 17.62 0.98
CA ASP A 359 22.95 17.66 -0.01
C ASP A 359 24.33 17.37 0.63
N SER A 360 24.56 17.86 1.86
CA SER A 360 25.79 17.58 2.63
C SER A 360 25.87 16.15 3.17
N LEU A 361 24.73 15.51 3.43
CA LEU A 361 24.65 14.18 4.01
C LEU A 361 24.65 13.08 2.95
N LEU A 362 24.02 13.34 1.80
CA LEU A 362 23.78 12.37 0.74
C LEU A 362 24.57 12.65 -0.55
N GLY A 363 25.29 13.77 -0.67
CA GLY A 363 26.17 14.05 -1.81
C GLY A 363 25.47 13.87 -3.18
N GLU A 364 26.10 13.10 -4.08
CA GLU A 364 25.59 12.81 -5.43
C GLU A 364 24.25 12.04 -5.43
N PHE A 365 23.87 11.41 -4.31
CA PHE A 365 22.69 10.56 -4.19
C PHE A 365 21.41 11.35 -3.86
N THR A 366 21.55 12.64 -3.62
CA THR A 366 20.47 13.52 -3.17
C THR A 366 19.30 13.60 -4.16
N ILE A 367 19.58 13.54 -5.46
CA ILE A 367 18.55 13.58 -6.51
C ILE A 367 17.62 12.35 -6.41
N LEU A 368 18.18 11.18 -6.10
CA LEU A 368 17.44 9.92 -5.99
C LEU A 368 16.58 9.86 -4.73
N VAL A 369 17.11 10.32 -3.59
CA VAL A 369 16.36 10.36 -2.33
C VAL A 369 15.23 11.40 -2.35
N LYS A 370 15.47 12.56 -2.98
CA LYS A 370 14.45 13.61 -3.18
C LYS A 370 13.29 13.18 -4.09
N LEU A 371 13.51 12.24 -5.01
CA LEU A 371 12.47 11.80 -5.95
C LEU A 371 11.41 10.91 -5.28
N PHE A 372 11.80 10.14 -4.25
CA PHE A 372 10.98 9.04 -3.72
C PHE A 372 10.53 9.21 -2.26
N LEU A 373 11.35 9.87 -1.42
CA LEU A 373 11.07 10.24 -0.02
C LEU A 373 10.14 9.24 0.72
N PRO A 374 10.59 8.01 1.04
CA PRO A 374 9.78 7.06 1.81
C PRO A 374 9.59 7.55 3.26
N ASP A 375 8.46 7.19 3.87
CA ASP A 375 8.23 7.45 5.29
C ASP A 375 8.57 6.24 6.17
N VAL A 376 8.24 5.05 5.70
CA VAL A 376 8.52 3.77 6.34
C VAL A 376 9.10 2.79 5.32
N LEU A 377 10.13 2.08 5.73
CA LEU A 377 10.81 1.03 4.98
C LEU A 377 10.79 -0.23 5.85
N LEU A 378 10.27 -1.32 5.32
CA LEU A 378 10.27 -2.62 6.00
C LEU A 378 11.24 -3.57 5.29
N GLY A 379 12.28 -3.98 6.00
CA GLY A 379 13.20 -5.02 5.56
C GLY A 379 12.58 -6.39 5.80
N LEU A 380 12.45 -7.22 4.77
CA LEU A 380 11.72 -8.48 4.86
C LEU A 380 12.57 -9.73 4.56
N LYS A 381 13.89 -9.61 4.43
CA LYS A 381 14.77 -10.72 3.99
C LYS A 381 14.69 -11.94 4.92
N ASP A 382 14.72 -11.70 6.22
CA ASP A 382 14.71 -12.75 7.25
C ASP A 382 13.32 -12.97 7.86
N HIS A 383 12.29 -12.35 7.31
CA HIS A 383 10.92 -12.46 7.80
C HIS A 383 10.16 -13.47 6.94
N ASP A 384 9.90 -14.65 7.50
CA ASP A 384 9.15 -15.73 6.86
C ASP A 384 7.82 -16.04 7.57
N SER A 385 7.59 -15.47 8.75
CA SER A 385 6.36 -15.65 9.54
C SER A 385 5.48 -14.40 9.56
N TYR A 386 4.17 -14.60 9.74
CA TYR A 386 3.23 -13.50 9.95
C TYR A 386 3.64 -12.68 11.17
N ALA A 387 3.96 -13.35 12.29
CA ALA A 387 4.30 -12.71 13.55
C ALA A 387 5.51 -11.78 13.46
N SER A 388 6.57 -12.21 12.76
CA SER A 388 7.78 -11.39 12.60
C SER A 388 7.53 -10.16 11.72
N ILE A 389 6.79 -10.29 10.62
CA ILE A 389 6.44 -9.15 9.75
C ILE A 389 5.52 -8.18 10.49
N TYR A 390 4.55 -8.69 11.24
CA TYR A 390 3.63 -7.88 12.04
C TYR A 390 4.39 -7.06 13.09
N ALA A 391 5.33 -7.70 13.82
CA ALA A 391 6.11 -7.05 14.87
C ALA A 391 6.91 -5.85 14.33
N ASP A 392 7.60 -6.01 13.21
CA ASP A 392 8.38 -4.93 12.60
C ASP A 392 7.48 -3.83 12.03
N ALA A 393 6.36 -4.20 11.40
CA ALA A 393 5.42 -3.22 10.87
C ALA A 393 4.85 -2.31 11.98
N VAL A 394 4.41 -2.89 13.11
CA VAL A 394 3.86 -2.08 14.21
C VAL A 394 4.93 -1.25 14.94
N HIS A 395 6.18 -1.71 14.96
CA HIS A 395 7.32 -0.94 15.46
C HIS A 395 7.51 0.35 14.64
N GLU A 396 7.58 0.23 13.32
CA GLU A 396 7.74 1.41 12.45
C GLU A 396 6.51 2.32 12.44
N PHE A 397 5.31 1.77 12.62
CA PHE A 397 4.11 2.59 12.78
C PHE A 397 4.08 3.33 14.11
N ALA A 398 4.70 2.79 15.18
CA ALA A 398 4.87 3.49 16.44
C ALA A 398 5.72 4.75 16.29
N HIS A 399 6.79 4.67 15.50
CA HIS A 399 7.60 5.82 15.10
C HIS A 399 6.78 6.84 14.30
N ALA A 400 6.07 6.40 13.27
CA ALA A 400 5.25 7.28 12.45
C ALA A 400 4.10 7.95 13.23
N SER A 401 3.56 7.28 14.25
CA SER A 401 2.63 7.84 15.22
C SER A 401 3.30 8.90 16.09
N HIS A 402 4.46 8.59 16.68
CA HIS A 402 5.22 9.53 17.51
C HIS A 402 5.67 10.77 16.73
N TYR A 403 5.97 10.66 15.43
CA TYR A 403 6.18 11.80 14.53
C TYR A 403 5.02 12.80 14.55
N MET A 404 3.78 12.30 14.57
CA MET A 404 2.59 13.15 14.62
C MET A 404 2.40 13.86 15.97
N LEU A 405 3.12 13.46 17.01
CA LEU A 405 3.12 14.10 18.32
C LEU A 405 4.34 15.00 18.54
N ALA A 406 5.55 14.49 18.29
CA ALA A 406 6.81 15.19 18.57
C ALA A 406 7.25 16.15 17.45
N GLY A 407 6.76 15.95 16.23
CA GLY A 407 6.95 16.86 15.11
C GLY A 407 8.33 16.78 14.42
N LYS A 408 8.43 17.51 13.30
CA LYS A 408 9.57 17.46 12.37
C LYS A 408 10.92 17.75 13.02
N ASP A 409 11.01 18.67 13.97
CA ASP A 409 12.30 19.08 14.54
C ASP A 409 12.90 18.03 15.47
N PHE A 410 12.06 17.37 16.28
CA PHE A 410 12.47 16.19 17.05
C PHE A 410 13.02 15.12 16.11
N TRP A 411 12.26 14.80 15.05
CA TRP A 411 12.61 13.74 14.11
C TRP A 411 13.83 14.07 13.25
N ASN A 412 14.05 15.34 12.95
CA ASN A 412 15.30 15.80 12.35
C ASN A 412 16.52 15.50 13.23
N ALA A 413 16.42 15.67 14.55
CA ALA A 413 17.51 15.36 15.47
C ALA A 413 17.70 13.84 15.62
N TYR A 414 16.59 13.12 15.80
CA TYR A 414 16.54 11.66 15.85
C TYR A 414 17.25 11.00 14.66
N VAL A 415 16.78 11.32 13.44
CA VAL A 415 17.27 10.67 12.23
C VAL A 415 18.73 11.03 11.96
N ARG A 416 19.16 12.26 12.26
CA ARG A 416 20.58 12.65 12.18
C ARG A 416 21.45 11.85 13.15
N PHE A 417 20.97 11.61 14.37
CA PHE A 417 21.70 10.80 15.33
C PHE A 417 21.87 9.38 14.78
N VAL A 418 20.79 8.71 14.35
CA VAL A 418 20.85 7.35 13.81
C VAL A 418 21.86 7.25 12.66
N ILE A 419 21.81 8.19 11.71
CA ILE A 419 22.75 8.25 10.57
C ILE A 419 24.19 8.47 11.04
N LYS A 420 24.42 9.43 11.93
CA LYS A 420 25.77 9.73 12.44
C LYS A 420 26.35 8.53 13.17
N SER A 421 25.58 7.92 14.06
CA SER A 421 26.00 6.75 14.84
C SER A 421 26.34 5.58 13.92
N PHE A 422 25.53 5.33 12.89
CA PHE A 422 25.81 4.28 11.89
C PHE A 422 27.13 4.51 11.14
N ILE A 423 27.37 5.75 10.70
CA ILE A 423 28.59 6.11 9.94
C ILE A 423 29.83 6.08 10.83
N SER A 424 29.76 6.67 12.03
CA SER A 424 30.93 6.89 12.89
C SER A 424 31.39 5.63 13.63
N SER A 425 30.49 4.69 13.88
CA SER A 425 30.76 3.45 14.63
C SER A 425 31.17 2.27 13.74
N GLY A 426 31.15 2.43 12.42
CA GLY A 426 31.40 1.33 11.49
C GLY A 426 30.21 0.36 11.40
N PHE A 427 29.02 0.90 11.14
CA PHE A 427 27.76 0.17 10.92
C PHE A 427 27.07 -0.36 12.19
N VAL A 428 27.36 0.19 13.37
CA VAL A 428 26.55 -0.04 14.60
C VAL A 428 25.42 0.98 14.64
N THR A 429 24.21 0.48 14.75
CA THR A 429 22.99 1.28 14.82
C THR A 429 22.72 1.73 16.24
N TYR A 430 22.07 2.89 16.39
CA TYR A 430 21.71 3.51 17.68
C TYR A 430 22.84 4.00 18.57
N GLY A 431 24.11 3.85 18.18
CA GLY A 431 25.24 4.29 19.00
C GLY A 431 25.28 3.60 20.37
N ILE A 432 26.01 4.19 21.31
CA ILE A 432 26.20 3.64 22.67
C ILE A 432 25.49 4.44 23.78
N GLY A 433 24.71 5.46 23.42
CA GLY A 433 23.92 6.23 24.37
C GLY A 433 24.70 7.32 25.11
N THR A 434 25.81 7.79 24.55
CA THR A 434 26.63 8.86 25.15
C THR A 434 26.92 10.02 24.19
N GLU A 435 26.59 9.83 22.91
CA GLU A 435 26.88 10.77 21.86
C GLU A 435 25.90 11.95 21.86
N GLU A 436 26.26 13.05 21.23
CA GLU A 436 25.40 14.22 21.13
C GLU A 436 24.05 13.84 20.47
N ASN A 437 22.94 14.26 21.10
CA ASN A 437 21.57 13.98 20.67
C ASN A 437 21.10 12.50 20.82
N HIS A 438 21.82 11.66 21.56
CA HIS A 438 21.38 10.27 21.83
C HIS A 438 19.99 10.20 22.46
N GLY A 439 19.63 11.15 23.33
CA GLY A 439 18.32 11.18 24.00
C GLY A 439 17.12 11.16 23.04
N TYR A 440 17.25 11.73 21.84
CA TYR A 440 16.17 11.69 20.85
C TYR A 440 15.92 10.24 20.40
N CYS A 441 17.00 9.53 20.06
CA CYS A 441 16.96 8.11 19.74
C CYS A 441 16.43 7.29 20.90
N GLU A 442 16.88 7.63 22.11
CA GLU A 442 16.46 6.97 23.33
C GLU A 442 14.95 6.98 23.50
N VAL A 443 14.34 8.17 23.47
CA VAL A 443 12.89 8.33 23.64
C VAL A 443 12.12 7.66 22.51
N GLY A 444 12.57 7.84 21.26
CA GLY A 444 11.88 7.30 20.08
C GLY A 444 11.89 5.77 20.01
N GLU A 445 13.05 5.14 20.25
CA GLU A 445 13.20 3.68 20.23
C GLU A 445 12.59 3.03 21.49
N MET A 446 12.70 3.67 22.66
CA MET A 446 12.02 3.22 23.89
C MET A 446 10.50 3.12 23.65
N TRP A 447 9.91 4.10 22.97
CA TRP A 447 8.49 4.09 22.60
C TRP A 447 8.16 3.00 21.58
N ALA A 448 8.93 2.87 20.50
CA ALA A 448 8.63 1.93 19.43
C ALA A 448 8.74 0.47 19.88
N TYR A 449 9.80 0.09 20.60
CA TYR A 449 9.97 -1.26 21.14
C TYR A 449 8.95 -1.60 22.23
N PHE A 450 8.58 -0.62 23.06
CA PHE A 450 7.49 -0.78 24.02
C PHE A 450 6.17 -1.08 23.31
N LEU A 451 5.75 -0.25 22.36
CA LEU A 451 4.48 -0.44 21.67
C LEU A 451 4.47 -1.71 20.81
N GLN A 452 5.59 -2.05 20.17
CA GLN A 452 5.78 -3.34 19.49
C GLN A 452 5.47 -4.50 20.44
N THR A 453 6.03 -4.48 21.65
CA THR A 453 5.80 -5.50 22.67
C THR A 453 4.32 -5.58 23.07
N VAL A 454 3.69 -4.43 23.34
CA VAL A 454 2.28 -4.36 23.75
C VAL A 454 1.37 -4.96 22.66
N LEU A 455 1.48 -4.47 21.42
CA LEU A 455 0.61 -4.89 20.32
C LEU A 455 0.85 -6.35 19.92
N TYR A 456 2.10 -6.80 19.96
CA TYR A 456 2.42 -8.20 19.73
C TYR A 456 1.77 -9.11 20.79
N ARG A 457 1.89 -8.77 22.07
CA ARG A 457 1.29 -9.54 23.17
C ARG A 457 -0.23 -9.52 23.13
N GLU A 458 -0.83 -8.38 22.78
CA GLU A 458 -2.28 -8.28 22.57
C GLU A 458 -2.77 -9.21 21.46
N ARG A 459 -1.99 -9.35 20.37
CA ARG A 459 -2.36 -10.19 19.23
C ARG A 459 -2.18 -11.69 19.51
N TYR A 460 -1.04 -12.09 20.08
CA TYR A 460 -0.65 -13.50 20.23
C TYR A 460 -0.93 -14.08 21.62
N GLY A 461 -1.29 -13.25 22.60
CA GLY A 461 -1.67 -13.70 23.96
C GLY A 461 -0.51 -14.22 24.81
N ASP A 462 0.73 -14.14 24.31
CA ASP A 462 1.89 -14.78 24.94
C ASP A 462 2.64 -13.80 25.84
N LYS A 463 2.45 -13.93 27.16
CA LYS A 463 3.19 -13.17 28.17
C LYS A 463 4.62 -13.68 28.36
N ASP A 464 4.92 -14.89 27.88
CA ASP A 464 6.21 -15.56 28.01
C ASP A 464 7.17 -15.19 26.86
N VAL A 465 6.67 -14.58 25.78
CA VAL A 465 7.52 -13.93 24.76
C VAL A 465 8.30 -12.78 25.42
N PRO A 466 9.65 -12.83 25.39
CA PRO A 466 10.47 -11.74 25.86
C PRO A 466 10.07 -10.45 25.16
N ALA A 467 10.03 -9.35 25.91
CA ALA A 467 9.79 -8.06 25.32
C ALA A 467 10.86 -7.73 24.26
N PHE A 468 10.48 -6.93 23.28
CA PHE A 468 11.39 -6.51 22.22
C PHE A 468 12.32 -5.42 22.74
N GLY A 469 13.55 -5.38 22.19
CA GLY A 469 14.52 -4.33 22.46
C GLY A 469 15.18 -4.33 23.86
N LEU A 470 15.06 -5.41 24.64
CA LEU A 470 15.59 -5.48 26.01
C LEU A 470 17.11 -5.29 26.13
N ASN A 471 17.86 -5.61 25.08
CA ASN A 471 19.32 -5.55 25.09
C ASN A 471 19.87 -4.17 24.72
N PHE A 472 19.01 -3.21 24.37
CA PHE A 472 19.44 -1.87 24.01
C PHE A 472 19.55 -0.93 25.21
N TRP A 473 20.45 0.04 25.09
CA TRP A 473 20.77 1.03 26.14
C TRP A 473 19.62 2.01 26.41
N PHE A 474 18.64 2.12 25.52
CA PHE A 474 17.48 3.00 25.68
C PHE A 474 16.33 2.39 26.49
N HIS A 475 16.48 1.14 26.96
CA HIS A 475 15.64 0.52 27.99
C HIS A 475 14.10 0.64 27.83
N PRO A 476 13.47 0.04 26.78
CA PRO A 476 12.01 -0.01 26.64
C PRO A 476 11.28 -0.62 27.86
N GLN A 477 12.01 -1.35 28.71
CA GLN A 477 11.57 -1.85 30.01
C GLN A 477 11.00 -0.78 30.92
N ILE A 478 11.44 0.48 30.79
CA ILE A 478 10.90 1.59 31.58
C ILE A 478 9.40 1.71 31.33
N PHE A 479 8.96 1.77 30.07
CA PHE A 479 7.54 1.88 29.75
C PHE A 479 6.74 0.64 30.11
N LEU A 480 7.31 -0.57 29.89
CA LEU A 480 6.67 -1.82 30.31
C LEU A 480 6.40 -1.84 31.81
N GLN A 481 7.37 -1.46 32.64
CA GLN A 481 7.19 -1.42 34.10
C GLN A 481 6.20 -0.36 34.55
N LEU A 482 6.07 0.76 33.82
CA LEU A 482 5.06 1.77 34.12
C LEU A 482 3.65 1.27 33.77
N GLU A 483 3.51 0.57 32.65
CA GLU A 483 2.25 -0.06 32.25
C GLU A 483 1.81 -1.14 33.23
N ASP A 484 2.72 -2.02 33.67
CA ASP A 484 2.47 -3.01 34.72
C ASP A 484 2.05 -2.37 36.05
N ARG A 485 2.45 -1.12 36.29
CA ARG A 485 2.09 -0.32 37.46
C ARG A 485 0.84 0.56 37.24
N GLY A 486 0.13 0.35 36.14
CA GLY A 486 -1.16 0.96 35.84
C GLY A 486 -1.09 2.30 35.11
N LEU A 487 0.08 2.74 34.64
CA LEU A 487 0.20 3.90 33.76
C LEU A 487 0.13 3.44 32.30
N SER A 488 -1.08 3.47 31.71
CA SER A 488 -1.32 2.92 30.37
C SER A 488 -0.45 3.54 29.28
N PHE A 489 -0.17 2.79 28.21
CA PHE A 489 0.60 3.29 27.07
C PHE A 489 0.01 4.56 26.45
N ASN A 490 -1.32 4.74 26.45
CA ASN A 490 -1.98 5.96 26.01
C ASN A 490 -1.54 7.19 26.84
N ARG A 491 -1.43 7.05 28.16
CA ARG A 491 -0.97 8.11 29.06
C ARG A 491 0.51 8.39 28.87
N ILE A 492 1.33 7.33 28.75
CA ILE A 492 2.75 7.46 28.42
C ILE A 492 2.90 8.24 27.10
N TYR A 493 2.14 7.88 26.07
CA TYR A 493 2.21 8.54 24.77
C TYR A 493 1.97 10.05 24.84
N GLN A 494 0.98 10.52 25.62
CA GLN A 494 0.65 11.94 25.69
C GLN A 494 1.79 12.86 26.11
N VAL A 495 2.77 12.34 26.85
CA VAL A 495 3.88 13.15 27.34
C VAL A 495 5.06 13.16 26.38
N LEU A 496 5.08 12.34 25.33
CA LEU A 496 6.18 12.23 24.36
C LEU A 496 6.21 13.36 23.32
N GLY A 497 5.91 14.58 23.76
CA GLY A 497 5.90 15.79 22.94
C GLY A 497 7.31 16.24 22.52
N PRO A 498 7.40 17.33 21.74
CA PRO A 498 8.65 17.84 21.17
C PRO A 498 9.75 18.16 22.20
N GLU A 499 9.37 18.44 23.45
CA GLU A 499 10.27 18.81 24.54
C GLU A 499 10.89 17.60 25.27
N VAL A 500 10.33 16.41 25.10
CA VAL A 500 10.82 15.19 25.75
C VAL A 500 11.88 14.56 24.86
N THR A 501 13.12 15.00 25.05
CA THR A 501 14.24 14.76 24.15
C THR A 501 15.31 13.85 24.75
N ASP A 502 15.11 13.40 25.99
CA ASP A 502 15.97 12.46 26.70
C ASP A 502 15.21 11.82 27.88
N ARG A 503 15.83 10.85 28.54
CA ARG A 503 15.25 10.18 29.72
C ARG A 503 14.96 11.13 30.89
N GLU A 504 15.77 12.17 31.11
CA GLU A 504 15.59 13.09 32.24
C GLU A 504 14.33 13.94 32.07
N THR A 505 14.16 14.54 30.88
CA THR A 505 12.99 15.32 30.50
C THR A 505 11.74 14.44 30.48
N LEU A 506 11.85 13.19 30.02
CA LEU A 506 10.77 12.20 30.07
C LEU A 506 10.31 11.93 31.52
N GLN A 507 11.24 11.63 32.43
CA GLN A 507 10.90 11.36 33.84
C GLN A 507 10.22 12.57 34.49
N LYS A 508 10.75 13.78 34.26
CA LYS A 508 10.18 15.02 34.77
C LYS A 508 8.76 15.24 34.23
N LYS A 509 8.56 15.04 32.92
CA LYS A 509 7.26 15.22 32.27
C LYS A 509 6.23 14.23 32.79
N LEU A 510 6.57 12.94 32.86
CA LEU A 510 5.70 11.90 33.43
C LEU A 510 5.30 12.23 34.88
N THR A 511 6.26 12.64 35.71
CA THR A 511 5.99 12.96 37.12
C THR A 511 5.10 14.19 37.28
N SER A 512 5.24 15.17 36.38
CA SER A 512 4.41 16.38 36.39
C SER A 512 3.00 16.13 35.86
N TYR A 513 2.84 15.31 34.83
CA TYR A 513 1.54 15.02 34.23
C TYR A 513 0.71 14.02 35.05
N TYR A 514 1.39 13.08 35.70
CA TYR A 514 0.76 11.98 36.45
C TYR A 514 1.31 11.92 37.88
N PRO A 515 1.07 12.95 38.72
CA PRO A 515 1.61 13.01 40.08
C PRO A 515 1.17 11.84 40.96
N GLU A 516 0.03 11.22 40.66
CA GLU A 516 -0.47 10.03 41.34
C GLU A 516 0.41 8.78 41.10
N TYR A 517 1.21 8.76 40.04
CA TYR A 517 2.18 7.69 39.74
C TYR A 517 3.63 8.08 40.09
N LYS A 518 3.87 9.23 40.73
CA LYS A 518 5.22 9.77 40.99
C LYS A 518 6.18 8.75 41.63
N THR A 519 5.72 8.03 42.65
CA THR A 519 6.55 7.02 43.33
C THR A 519 6.89 5.87 42.38
N ALA A 520 5.92 5.40 41.61
CA ALA A 520 6.11 4.35 40.62
C ALA A 520 7.12 4.76 39.55
N ILE A 521 6.97 5.99 39.01
CA ILE A 521 7.86 6.58 38.00
C ILE A 521 9.28 6.65 38.52
N ASN A 522 9.51 7.29 39.67
CA ASN A 522 10.87 7.47 40.20
C ASN A 522 11.57 6.14 40.50
N GLN A 523 10.84 5.16 41.03
CA GLN A 523 11.41 3.84 41.29
C GLN A 523 11.76 3.10 40.00
N THR A 524 10.95 3.22 38.94
CA THR A 524 11.23 2.59 37.65
C THR A 524 12.48 3.20 37.03
N PHE A 525 12.55 4.53 36.90
CA PHE A 525 13.70 5.21 36.29
C PHE A 525 15.01 4.97 37.05
N ALA A 526 14.97 4.94 38.38
CA ALA A 526 16.15 4.68 39.21
C ALA A 526 16.80 3.31 38.98
N ARG A 527 16.09 2.34 38.41
CA ARG A 527 16.64 1.00 38.08
C ARG A 527 17.50 0.99 36.83
N TYR A 528 17.40 2.01 35.99
CA TYR A 528 18.03 2.08 34.69
C TYR A 528 19.03 3.24 34.56
N ASN A 529 19.24 4.01 35.65
CA ASN A 529 20.20 5.11 35.72
C ASN A 529 21.65 4.64 35.88
#